data_AF-A0A7S3MLQ1-F1
#
_entry.id   AF-A0A7S3MLQ1-F1
#
_cell.length_a   1.000
_cell.length_b   1.000
_cell.length_c   1.000
_cell.angle_alpha   90.00
_cell.angle_beta   90.00
_cell.angle_gamma   90.00
#
_symmetry.space_group_name_H-M   'P 1'
#
loop_
_entity.id
_entity.type
_entity.pdbx_description
1 polymer ?
#
loop_
_entity_poly.entity_id
_entity_poly.type
_entity_poly.pdbx_seq_one_letter_code
_entity_poly.pdbx_strand_id
1 'polypeptide(L)'
;MEPILAQRLEEFDLTSTQAANFFAIFSISYIMACMLVGWLPTRFNRFSLISSAALTGAAMFLAGPSELLLLPNSVVLMAAGQVLAGVVGVTLYVPSLPEMIESVEPFFDSNGKQ
;
A
#
# COMPACT_ATOMS: atom_id res chain seq x y z
N MET A 1 -0.40 -0.84 7.91
CA MET A 1 0.95 -0.99 8.50
C MET A 1 0.83 -1.92 9.67
N GLU A 2 1.50 -3.07 9.63
CA GLU A 2 1.43 -4.00 10.76
C GLU A 2 2.17 -3.42 11.98
N PRO A 3 1.56 -3.47 13.18
CA PRO A 3 2.20 -2.97 14.41
C PRO A 3 3.45 -3.78 14.79
N ILE A 4 3.61 -4.99 14.24
CA ILE A 4 4.77 -5.85 14.49
C ILE A 4 6.07 -5.28 13.90
N LEU A 5 5.98 -4.40 12.90
CA LEU A 5 7.15 -3.77 12.29
C LEU A 5 7.92 -2.90 13.31
N ALA A 6 7.20 -2.26 14.25
CA ALA A 6 7.83 -1.45 15.29
C ALA A 6 8.70 -2.30 16.22
N GLN A 7 8.18 -3.45 16.66
CA GLN A 7 8.90 -4.39 17.51
C GLN A 7 10.13 -4.96 16.80
N ARG A 8 10.04 -5.21 15.48
CA ARG A 8 11.17 -5.70 14.68
C ARG A 8 12.23 -4.64 14.43
N LEU A 9 11.86 -3.37 14.30
CA LEU A 9 12.82 -2.28 14.17
C LEU A 9 13.63 -2.06 15.46
N GLU A 10 13.04 -2.32 16.64
CA GLU A 10 13.77 -2.33 17.92
C GLU A 10 14.84 -3.43 17.97
N GLU A 11 14.64 -4.57 17.30
CA GLU A 11 15.67 -5.64 17.18
C GLU A 11 16.89 -5.20 16.35
N PHE A 12 16.80 -4.11 15.58
CA PHE A 12 17.91 -3.51 14.82
C PHE A 12 18.60 -2.36 15.57
N ASP A 13 18.44 -2.26 16.89
CA ASP A 13 18.96 -1.17 17.73
C ASP A 13 18.51 0.24 17.28
N LEU A 14 17.36 0.33 16.60
CA LEU A 14 16.79 1.62 16.21
C LEU A 14 16.03 2.25 17.37
N THR A 15 16.22 3.55 17.55
CA THR A 15 15.45 4.33 18.52
C THR A 15 13.97 4.39 18.15
N SER A 16 13.08 4.49 19.14
CA SER A 16 11.62 4.60 18.90
C SER A 16 11.26 5.78 17.97
N THR A 17 12.05 6.85 17.97
CA THR A 17 11.91 7.99 17.05
C THR A 17 12.23 7.61 15.60
N GLN A 18 13.25 6.78 15.35
CA GLN A 18 13.56 6.29 14.01
C GLN A 18 12.50 5.33 13.50
N ALA A 19 11.93 4.48 14.37
CA ALA A 19 10.81 3.63 14.01
C ALA A 19 9.57 4.46 13.62
N ALA A 20 9.28 5.54 14.34
CA ALA A 20 8.20 6.47 13.98
C ALA A 20 8.43 7.11 12.59
N ASN A 21 9.67 7.51 12.29
CA ASN A 21 10.02 8.03 10.96
C ASN A 21 9.83 6.98 9.86
N PHE A 22 10.08 5.71 10.15
CA PHE A 22 9.82 4.60 9.22
C PHE A 22 8.34 4.49 8.83
N PHE A 23 7.43 4.64 9.79
CA PHE A 23 6.00 4.67 9.50
C PHE A 23 5.59 5.91 8.69
N ALA A 24 6.27 7.03 8.88
CA ALA A 24 6.01 8.25 8.12
C ALA A 24 6.40 8.13 6.63
N ILE A 25 7.44 7.35 6.29
CA ILE A 25 7.91 7.18 4.90
C ILE A 25 6.77 6.72 3.98
N PHE A 26 6.00 5.71 4.40
CA PHE A 26 4.88 5.20 3.63
C PHE A 26 3.78 6.24 3.42
N SER A 27 3.42 6.98 4.47
CA SER A 27 2.39 8.02 4.38
C SER A 27 2.81 9.14 3.43
N ILE A 28 4.08 9.56 3.51
CA ILE A 28 4.63 10.60 2.65
C ILE A 28 4.67 10.12 1.19
N SER A 29 5.18 8.91 0.94
CA SER A 29 5.24 8.36 -0.43
C SER A 29 3.84 8.17 -1.04
N TYR A 30 2.87 7.74 -0.23
CA TYR A 30 1.47 7.62 -0.62
C TYR A 30 0.87 8.98 -1.00
N ILE A 31 1.05 10.02 -0.18
CA ILE A 31 0.55 11.38 -0.47
C ILE A 31 1.13 11.92 -1.78
N MET A 32 2.44 11.75 -1.99
CA MET A 32 3.11 12.17 -3.22
C MET A 32 2.57 11.43 -4.45
N ALA A 33 2.32 10.12 -4.33
CA ALA A 33 1.76 9.33 -5.40
C ALA A 33 0.29 9.65 -5.69
N CYS A 34 -0.50 10.04 -4.68
CA CYS A 34 -1.88 10.52 -4.87
C CYS A 34 -1.95 11.76 -5.77
N MET A 35 -0.98 12.68 -5.68
CA MET A 35 -0.90 13.83 -6.58
C MET A 35 -0.69 13.42 -8.04
N LEU A 36 0.03 12.32 -8.27
CA LEU A 36 0.30 11.78 -9.60
C LEU A 36 -0.86 10.96 -10.16
N VAL A 37 -1.73 10.41 -9.29
CA VAL A 37 -2.85 9.56 -9.73
C VAL A 37 -3.87 10.32 -10.57
N GLY A 38 -3.98 11.64 -10.41
CA GLY A 38 -4.85 12.48 -11.23
C GLY A 38 -4.48 12.48 -12.72
N TRP A 39 -3.28 11.98 -13.07
CA TRP A 39 -2.84 11.82 -14.45
C TRP A 39 -3.02 10.39 -14.98
N LEU A 40 -3.43 9.43 -14.13
CA LEU A 40 -3.73 8.08 -14.61
C LEU A 40 -5.07 8.07 -15.35
N PRO A 41 -5.17 7.36 -16.48
CA PRO A 41 -6.41 7.25 -17.23
C PRO A 41 -7.49 6.58 -16.38
N THR A 42 -8.69 7.16 -16.38
CA THR A 42 -9.84 6.75 -15.54
C THR A 42 -10.41 5.36 -15.85
N ARG A 43 -9.91 4.67 -16.89
CA ARG A 43 -10.36 3.33 -17.26
C ARG A 43 -9.54 2.26 -16.55
N PHE A 44 -9.82 2.06 -15.27
CA PHE A 44 -9.33 0.91 -14.53
C PHE A 44 -10.28 -0.27 -14.77
N ASN A 45 -9.79 -1.29 -15.47
CA ASN A 45 -10.49 -2.58 -15.54
C ASN A 45 -10.19 -3.38 -14.26
N ARG A 46 -11.06 -4.33 -13.90
CA ARG A 46 -10.82 -5.28 -12.78
C ARG A 46 -9.45 -5.98 -12.84
N PHE A 47 -8.96 -6.26 -14.05
CA PHE A 47 -7.63 -6.82 -14.26
C PHE A 47 -6.52 -5.89 -13.75
N SER A 48 -6.66 -4.57 -13.96
CA SER A 48 -5.68 -3.60 -13.46
C SER A 48 -5.65 -3.55 -11.93
N LEU A 49 -6.82 -3.62 -11.27
CA LEU A 49 -6.93 -3.72 -9.80
C LEU A 49 -6.26 -4.99 -9.24
N ILE A 50 -6.49 -6.14 -9.88
CA ILE A 50 -5.85 -7.40 -9.48
C ILE A 50 -4.33 -7.31 -9.66
N SER A 51 -3.87 -6.71 -10.76
CA SER A 51 -2.44 -6.54 -11.01
C SER A 51 -1.77 -5.57 -10.02
N SER A 52 -2.44 -4.47 -9.65
CA SER A 52 -1.93 -3.53 -8.65
C SER A 52 -1.98 -4.12 -7.24
N ALA A 53 -2.96 -4.98 -6.93
CA ALA A 53 -2.98 -5.76 -5.69
C ALA A 53 -1.77 -6.72 -5.61
N ALA A 54 -1.50 -7.46 -6.68
CA ALA A 54 -0.34 -8.35 -6.75
C ALA A 54 0.99 -7.58 -6.62
N LEU A 55 1.12 -6.44 -7.29
CA LEU A 55 2.30 -5.60 -7.22
C LEU A 55 2.49 -4.97 -5.84
N THR A 56 1.40 -4.56 -5.18
CA THR A 56 1.42 -4.08 -3.79
C THR A 56 1.86 -5.18 -2.84
N GLY A 57 1.35 -6.41 -3.03
CA GLY A 57 1.80 -7.58 -2.29
C GLY A 57 3.30 -7.83 -2.44
N ALA A 58 3.81 -7.80 -3.67
CA ALA A 58 5.25 -7.91 -3.95
C ALA A 58 6.08 -6.80 -3.29
N ALA A 59 5.59 -5.55 -3.30
CA ALA A 59 6.25 -4.44 -2.61
C ALA A 59 6.26 -4.62 -1.08
N MET A 60 5.17 -5.15 -0.50
CA MET A 60 5.10 -5.45 0.93
C MET A 60 6.06 -6.57 1.35
N PHE A 61 6.35 -7.55 0.48
CA PHE A 61 7.40 -8.53 0.75
C PHE A 61 8.78 -7.90 0.95
N LEU A 62 9.08 -6.80 0.25
CA LEU A 62 10.34 -6.06 0.39
C LEU A 62 10.33 -5.10 1.59
N ALA A 63 9.15 -4.71 2.07
CA ALA A 63 8.98 -3.78 3.18
C ALA A 63 9.15 -4.45 4.56
N GLY A 64 9.06 -5.79 4.63
CA GLY A 64 9.27 -6.60 5.82
C GLY A 64 10.54 -7.45 5.76
N PRO A 65 10.93 -8.09 6.88
CA PRO A 65 12.04 -9.04 6.90
C PRO A 65 11.70 -10.27 6.05
N SER A 66 12.29 -10.35 4.87
CA SER A 66 12.02 -11.42 3.92
C SER A 66 12.91 -12.64 4.21
N GLU A 67 12.68 -13.33 5.33
CA GLU A 67 13.35 -14.62 5.62
C GLU A 67 13.13 -15.63 4.48
N LEU A 68 11.95 -15.57 3.83
CA LEU A 68 11.57 -16.37 2.67
C LEU A 68 12.41 -16.08 1.40
N LEU A 69 12.96 -14.87 1.26
CA LEU A 69 13.75 -14.47 0.08
C LEU A 69 15.26 -14.45 0.37
N LEU A 70 15.70 -14.82 1.59
CA LEU A 70 17.11 -14.77 2.02
C LEU A 70 17.76 -13.39 1.75
N LEU A 71 16.96 -12.33 1.71
CA LEU A 71 17.45 -10.99 1.44
C LEU A 71 18.18 -10.46 2.67
N PRO A 72 19.25 -9.65 2.48
CA PRO A 72 19.94 -9.05 3.61
C PRO A 72 18.95 -8.19 4.40
N ASN A 73 18.90 -8.41 5.71
CA ASN A 73 18.13 -7.62 6.67
C ASN A 73 18.73 -6.21 6.77
N SER A 74 18.50 -5.42 5.73
CA SER A 74 18.97 -4.05 5.59
C SER A 74 17.79 -3.10 5.75
N VAL A 75 17.93 -2.19 6.71
CA VAL A 75 16.99 -1.09 6.96
C VAL A 75 16.70 -0.29 5.67
N VAL A 76 17.71 -0.11 4.81
CA VAL A 76 17.56 0.62 3.54
C VAL A 76 16.63 -0.12 2.57
N LEU A 77 16.71 -1.44 2.51
CA LEU A 77 15.86 -2.26 1.64
C LEU A 77 14.40 -2.19 2.11
N MET A 78 14.18 -2.26 3.44
CA MET A 78 12.86 -2.11 4.04
C MET A 78 12.28 -0.71 3.75
N ALA A 79 13.09 0.34 3.85
CA ALA A 79 12.66 1.70 3.51
C ALA A 79 12.29 1.82 2.02
N ALA A 80 13.08 1.24 1.12
CA ALA A 80 12.77 1.21 -0.30
C ALA A 80 11.47 0.45 -0.60
N GLY A 81 11.24 -0.68 0.09
CA GLY A 81 9.98 -1.42 0.04
C GLY A 81 8.78 -0.59 0.50
N GLN A 82 8.92 0.18 1.58
CA GLN A 82 7.88 1.09 2.08
C GLN A 82 7.56 2.22 1.08
N VAL A 83 8.57 2.80 0.45
CA VAL A 83 8.36 3.80 -0.62
C VAL A 83 7.62 3.18 -1.80
N LEU A 84 8.08 2.02 -2.28
CA LEU A 84 7.46 1.32 -3.40
C LEU A 84 6.01 0.92 -3.08
N ALA A 85 5.75 0.41 -1.89
CA ALA A 85 4.43 0.02 -1.43
C ALA A 85 3.48 1.22 -1.33
N GLY A 86 3.96 2.38 -0.86
CA GLY A 86 3.17 3.62 -0.83
C GLY A 86 2.83 4.12 -2.24
N VAL A 87 3.79 4.09 -3.17
CA VAL A 87 3.57 4.53 -4.56
C VAL A 87 2.62 3.60 -5.32
N VAL A 88 2.87 2.30 -5.26
CA VAL A 88 2.04 1.31 -5.96
C VAL A 88 0.66 1.22 -5.31
N GLY A 89 0.57 1.32 -3.98
CA GLY A 89 -0.69 1.24 -3.24
C GLY A 89 -1.74 2.26 -3.68
N VAL A 90 -1.33 3.45 -4.12
CA VAL A 90 -2.26 4.46 -4.66
C VAL A 90 -3.04 3.92 -5.87
N THR A 91 -2.39 3.14 -6.74
CA THR A 91 -3.02 2.53 -7.93
C THR A 91 -3.97 1.38 -7.60
N LEU A 92 -4.01 0.95 -6.34
CA LEU A 92 -4.97 -0.02 -5.83
C LEU A 92 -6.10 0.69 -5.07
N TYR A 93 -5.76 1.51 -4.07
CA TYR A 93 -6.74 2.09 -3.16
C TYR A 93 -7.65 3.12 -3.83
N VAL A 94 -7.10 4.00 -4.68
CA VAL A 94 -7.90 5.05 -5.34
C VAL A 94 -8.96 4.46 -6.29
N PRO A 95 -8.62 3.58 -7.25
CA PRO A 95 -9.63 2.97 -8.12
C PRO A 95 -10.50 1.92 -7.43
N SER A 96 -10.11 1.38 -6.27
CA SER A 96 -10.96 0.43 -5.55
C SER A 96 -12.23 1.07 -4.99
N LEU A 97 -12.20 2.36 -4.63
CA LEU A 97 -13.37 3.06 -4.09
C LEU A 97 -14.54 3.13 -5.09
N PRO A 98 -14.37 3.63 -6.32
CA PRO A 98 -15.46 3.62 -7.30
C PRO A 98 -15.91 2.20 -7.65
N GLU A 99 -14.99 1.24 -7.81
CA GLU A 99 -15.36 -0.17 -8.07
C GLU A 99 -16.21 -0.75 -6.92
N MET A 100 -15.89 -0.43 -5.66
CA MET A 100 -16.70 -0.85 -4.51
C MET A 100 -18.11 -0.25 -4.57
N ILE A 101 -18.25 1.02 -4.92
CA ILE A 101 -19.56 1.68 -5.07
C ILE A 101 -20.37 1.00 -6.20
N GLU A 102 -19.77 0.84 -7.39
CA GLU A 102 -20.41 0.20 -8.55
C GLU A 102 -20.82 -1.26 -8.26
N SER A 103 -20.04 -1.98 -7.46
CA SER A 103 -20.34 -3.36 -7.09
C SER A 103 -21.55 -3.50 -6.16
N VAL A 104 -21.87 -2.43 -5.43
CA VAL A 104 -22.91 -2.40 -4.39
C VAL A 104 -24.18 -1.69 -4.88
N GLU A 105 -24.08 -0.81 -5.88
CA GLU A 105 -25.19 -0.13 -6.55
C GLU A 105 -26.41 -1.02 -6.88
N PRO A 106 -26.26 -2.23 -7.48
CA PRO A 106 -27.43 -3.09 -7.78
C PRO A 106 -28.16 -3.63 -6.54
N PHE A 107 -27.54 -3.58 -5.35
CA PHE A 107 -28.15 -4.01 -4.09
C PHE A 107 -28.83 -2.86 -3.33
N PHE A 108 -28.46 -1.61 -3.64
CA PHE A 108 -28.92 -0.40 -2.94
C PHE A 108 -29.72 0.53 -3.84
N ASP A 109 -30.17 0.05 -5.00
CA ASP A 109 -30.80 0.86 -6.03
C ASP A 109 -31.92 1.75 -5.44
N SER A 110 -31.76 3.03 -5.70
CA SER A 110 -32.38 4.22 -5.11
C SER A 110 -33.85 4.37 -5.52
N ASN A 111 -34.67 3.36 -5.27
CA ASN A 111 -36.09 3.39 -5.62
C ASN A 111 -37.04 2.93 -4.52
N GLY A 112 -36.61 2.86 -3.25
CA GLY A 112 -37.52 2.84 -2.09
C GLY A 112 -38.77 1.95 -2.24
N LYS A 113 -38.62 0.81 -2.91
CA LYS A 113 -39.69 -0.17 -3.17
C LYS A 113 -39.18 -1.52 -2.74
N GLN A 114 -39.07 -1.68 -1.44
CA GLN A 114 -39.42 -2.94 -0.78
C GLN A 114 -40.62 -2.67 0.12
#